data_AF-A0AAD1QWL0-F1
#
_entry.id   AF-A0AAD1QWL0-F1
#
_cell.length_a   1.000
_cell.length_b   1.000
_cell.length_c   1.000
_cell.angle_alpha   90.00
_cell.angle_beta   90.00
_cell.angle_gamma   90.00
#
_symmetry.space_group_name_H-M   'P 1'
#
loop_
_entity.id
_entity.type
_entity.pdbx_description
1 polymer ?
#
loop_
_entity_poly.entity_id
_entity_poly.type
_entity_poly.pdbx_seq_one_letter_code
_entity_poly.pdbx_strand_id
1 'polypeptide(L)'
;MKDTAKASTGLKDTAKASTGMKDTAKASTGIKDTAKASTGMKDTAKASTGMKDTAKASTGIKDTAKASTGIKDTAKTSTGIKDTAKASTGIKDMAKASTGIKDTAKASTGIKDTAKASTGMKDTAKASTGMKDTAKASTGIKDTAKASTGIKDTAKASTGIKDTAKASTGIKDMAKARTGMKDTAKASTGHGQG
;
A
#
# COMPACT_ATOMS: atom_id res chain seq x y z
N MET A 1 11.41 24.13 -9.50
CA MET A 1 10.53 24.76 -8.47
C MET A 1 10.01 23.69 -7.51
N LYS A 2 9.74 24.03 -6.24
CA LYS A 2 9.28 23.12 -5.18
C LYS A 2 7.93 23.62 -4.66
N ASP A 3 6.95 22.73 -4.53
CA ASP A 3 5.63 23.04 -3.93
C ASP A 3 5.50 22.30 -2.60
N THR A 4 5.05 22.98 -1.55
CA THR A 4 4.92 22.39 -0.20
C THR A 4 3.73 22.95 0.55
N ALA A 5 2.84 22.05 0.96
CA ALA A 5 1.69 22.34 1.82
C ALA A 5 1.80 21.57 3.14
N LYS A 6 1.55 22.27 4.25
CA LYS A 6 1.54 21.67 5.58
C LYS A 6 0.29 22.10 6.33
N ALA A 7 -0.35 21.13 6.96
CA ALA A 7 -1.47 21.29 7.85
C ALA A 7 -1.13 20.49 9.13
N SER A 8 -1.53 20.98 10.31
CA SER A 8 -1.00 20.50 11.60
C SER A 8 -2.03 20.02 12.61
N THR A 9 -3.17 20.70 12.76
CA THR A 9 -4.16 20.40 13.79
C THR A 9 -5.55 20.87 13.39
N GLY A 10 -6.56 20.01 13.49
CA GLY A 10 -7.96 20.42 13.35
C GLY A 10 -8.94 19.25 13.23
N LEU A 11 -10.24 19.54 13.19
CA LEU A 11 -11.25 18.52 12.91
C LEU A 11 -11.05 17.89 11.53
N LYS A 12 -10.56 18.69 10.56
CA LYS A 12 -10.21 18.31 9.20
C LYS A 12 -8.88 18.99 8.84
N ASP A 13 -7.83 18.22 8.66
CA ASP A 13 -6.49 18.72 8.31
C ASP A 13 -6.20 18.39 6.84
N THR A 14 -6.07 19.38 5.97
CA THR A 14 -5.89 19.16 4.52
C THR A 14 -4.68 19.92 3.97
N ALA A 15 -3.73 19.18 3.40
CA ALA A 15 -2.59 19.72 2.67
C ALA A 15 -2.63 19.30 1.21
N LYS A 16 -2.46 20.25 0.28
CA LYS A 16 -2.46 20.02 -1.16
C LYS A 16 -1.27 20.71 -1.81
N ALA A 17 -0.39 19.92 -2.43
CA ALA A 17 0.62 20.37 -3.39
C ALA A 17 0.22 19.88 -4.79
N SER A 18 0.38 20.72 -5.80
CA SER A 18 -0.21 20.49 -7.12
C SER A 18 0.80 20.41 -8.26
N THR A 19 1.84 21.25 -8.30
CA THR A 19 2.80 21.26 -9.40
C THR A 19 4.21 21.66 -8.96
N GLY A 20 5.21 20.85 -9.33
CA GLY A 20 6.60 21.19 -9.10
C GLY A 20 7.57 20.06 -9.43
N MET A 21 8.88 20.34 -9.36
CA MET A 21 9.88 19.26 -9.45
C MET A 21 9.86 18.38 -8.20
N LYS A 22 9.41 18.92 -7.08
CA LYS A 22 9.28 18.25 -5.78
C LYS A 22 8.02 18.78 -5.10
N ASP A 23 7.00 17.94 -4.96
CA ASP A 23 5.73 18.29 -4.33
C ASP A 23 5.56 17.55 -3.01
N THR A 24 5.28 18.30 -1.94
CA THR A 24 5.13 17.71 -0.60
C THR A 24 3.88 18.22 0.09
N ALA A 25 2.97 17.31 0.42
CA ALA A 25 1.80 17.57 1.26
C ALA A 25 1.91 16.81 2.57
N LYS A 26 1.76 17.51 3.70
CA LYS A 26 1.75 16.92 5.04
C LYS A 26 0.53 17.36 5.85
N ALA A 27 -0.29 16.40 6.26
CA ALA A 27 -1.31 16.54 7.30
C ALA A 27 -0.86 15.74 8.54
N SER A 28 -1.09 16.28 9.73
CA SER A 28 -0.43 15.78 10.95
C SER A 28 -1.40 15.23 11.99
N THR A 29 -2.42 15.99 12.40
CA THR A 29 -3.32 15.57 13.49
C THR A 29 -4.76 16.06 13.26
N GLY A 30 -5.73 15.15 13.26
CA GLY A 30 -7.14 15.51 13.19
C GLY A 30 -8.11 14.33 13.18
N ILE A 31 -9.43 14.59 13.14
CA ILE A 31 -10.38 13.48 12.92
C ILE A 31 -10.28 12.97 11.47
N LYS A 32 -9.97 13.87 10.53
CA LYS A 32 -9.77 13.54 9.11
C LYS A 32 -8.53 14.27 8.58
N ASP A 33 -7.49 13.51 8.26
CA ASP A 33 -6.24 14.06 7.73
C ASP A 33 -6.08 13.66 6.26
N THR A 34 -5.89 14.64 5.39
CA THR A 34 -5.75 14.44 3.95
C THR A 34 -4.53 15.16 3.40
N ALA A 35 -3.59 14.40 2.84
CA ALA A 35 -2.46 14.92 2.09
C ALA A 35 -2.56 14.52 0.62
N LYS A 36 -2.46 15.49 -0.28
CA LYS A 36 -2.47 15.26 -1.74
C LYS A 36 -1.26 15.93 -2.40
N ALA A 37 -0.45 15.13 -3.08
CA ALA A 37 0.53 15.58 -4.07
C ALA A 37 0.07 15.13 -5.46
N SER A 38 0.21 15.98 -6.48
CA SER A 38 -0.45 15.76 -7.77
C SER A 38 0.51 15.51 -8.92
N THR A 39 1.46 16.40 -9.21
CA THR A 39 2.33 16.24 -10.37
C THR A 39 3.74 16.77 -10.14
N GLY A 40 4.72 15.88 -10.23
CA GLY A 40 6.12 16.28 -10.16
C GLY A 40 7.13 15.17 -10.39
N MET A 41 8.42 15.50 -10.38
CA MET A 41 9.46 14.46 -10.45
C MET A 41 9.48 13.61 -9.17
N LYS A 42 9.13 14.21 -8.03
CA LYS A 42 9.07 13.57 -6.72
C LYS A 42 7.86 14.08 -5.94
N ASP A 43 6.86 13.23 -5.78
CA ASP A 43 5.62 13.58 -5.09
C ASP A 43 5.52 12.82 -3.76
N THR A 44 5.28 13.55 -2.68
CA THR A 44 5.16 12.97 -1.34
C THR A 44 3.91 13.48 -0.63
N ALA A 45 3.02 12.56 -0.27
CA ALA A 45 1.87 12.82 0.58
C ALA A 45 2.00 12.05 1.91
N LYS A 46 1.87 12.75 3.03
CA LYS A 46 1.90 12.15 4.37
C LYS A 46 0.69 12.59 5.20
N ALA A 47 -0.12 11.63 5.62
CA ALA A 47 -1.10 11.77 6.71
C ALA A 47 -0.57 10.96 7.92
N SER A 48 -0.69 11.52 9.13
CA SER A 48 0.03 11.00 10.29
C SER A 48 -0.88 10.41 11.37
N THR A 49 -1.83 11.18 11.90
CA THR A 49 -2.65 10.72 13.04
C THR A 49 -4.08 11.20 12.94
N GLY A 50 -5.03 10.28 12.84
CA GLY A 50 -6.43 10.64 12.90
C GLY A 50 -7.41 9.48 12.89
N MET A 51 -8.72 9.77 12.94
CA MET A 51 -9.71 8.71 12.75
C MET A 51 -9.69 8.19 11.30
N LYS A 52 -9.40 9.07 10.35
CA LYS A 52 -9.32 8.76 8.92
C LYS A 52 -8.14 9.50 8.30
N ASP A 53 -7.11 8.74 7.92
CA ASP A 53 -5.91 9.28 7.29
C ASP A 53 -5.85 8.89 5.82
N THR A 54 -5.68 9.88 4.95
CA THR A 54 -5.59 9.69 3.50
C THR A 54 -4.39 10.40 2.93
N ALA A 55 -3.47 9.64 2.32
CA ALA A 55 -2.38 10.15 1.53
C ALA A 55 -2.54 9.74 0.07
N LYS A 56 -2.46 10.70 -0.86
CA LYS A 56 -2.51 10.46 -2.30
C LYS A 56 -1.34 11.15 -3.00
N ALA A 57 -0.55 10.38 -3.74
CA ALA A 57 0.36 10.88 -4.78
C ALA A 57 -0.19 10.42 -6.14
N SER A 58 -0.06 11.25 -7.19
CA SER A 58 -0.76 10.98 -8.45
C SER A 58 0.18 10.70 -9.61
N THR A 59 1.08 11.60 -9.98
CA THR A 59 1.91 11.41 -11.18
C THR A 59 3.34 11.91 -11.00
N GLY A 60 4.30 11.01 -11.17
CA GLY A 60 5.71 11.40 -11.13
C GLY A 60 6.74 10.31 -11.41
N ILE A 61 8.02 10.66 -11.37
CA ILE A 61 9.10 9.65 -11.44
C ILE A 61 9.12 8.83 -10.14
N LYS A 62 8.87 9.49 -9.00
CA LYS A 62 8.83 8.85 -7.69
C LYS A 62 7.68 9.40 -6.86
N ASP A 63 6.68 8.55 -6.65
CA ASP A 63 5.49 8.90 -5.89
C ASP A 63 5.46 8.12 -4.58
N THR A 64 5.19 8.83 -3.49
CA THR A 64 5.11 8.23 -2.15
C THR A 64 3.88 8.74 -1.41
N ALA A 65 3.03 7.81 -1.01
CA ALA A 65 1.90 8.07 -0.13
C ALA A 65 2.07 7.29 1.18
N LYS A 66 1.99 7.99 2.31
CA LYS A 66 2.05 7.37 3.65
C LYS A 66 0.87 7.82 4.52
N ALA A 67 0.08 6.85 4.98
CA ALA A 67 -0.84 6.99 6.10
C ALA A 67 -0.25 6.20 7.29
N SER A 68 -0.33 6.73 8.51
CA SER A 68 0.45 6.20 9.63
C SER A 68 -0.41 5.61 10.75
N THR A 69 -1.35 6.37 11.33
CA THR A 69 -2.11 5.89 12.48
C THR A 69 -3.57 6.35 12.44
N GLY A 70 -4.51 5.40 12.46
CA GLY A 70 -5.91 5.74 12.59
C GLY A 70 -6.91 4.59 12.65
N ILE A 71 -8.21 4.88 12.69
CA ILE A 71 -9.23 3.82 12.49
C ILE A 71 -9.17 3.32 11.04
N LYS A 72 -8.95 4.24 10.10
CA LYS A 72 -8.86 3.96 8.67
C LYS A 72 -7.72 4.71 8.03
N ASP A 73 -6.72 3.97 7.59
CA ASP A 73 -5.55 4.51 6.90
C ASP A 73 -5.58 4.13 5.43
N THR A 74 -5.39 5.11 4.56
CA THR A 74 -5.41 4.92 3.11
C THR A 74 -4.24 5.63 2.45
N ALA A 75 -3.33 4.87 1.85
CA ALA A 75 -2.27 5.38 1.01
C ALA A 75 -2.50 4.94 -0.45
N LYS A 76 -2.45 5.90 -1.38
CA LYS A 76 -2.61 5.64 -2.81
C LYS A 76 -1.55 6.34 -3.64
N THR A 77 -0.93 5.60 -4.53
CA THR A 77 -0.17 6.12 -5.68
C THR A 77 -0.83 5.66 -6.98
N SER A 78 -0.66 6.43 -8.04
CA SER A 78 -1.42 6.25 -9.29
C SER A 78 -0.51 5.88 -10.46
N THR A 79 0.39 6.77 -10.86
CA THR A 79 1.21 6.58 -12.06
C THR A 79 2.62 7.09 -11.83
N GLY A 80 3.63 6.23 -11.98
CA GLY A 80 5.00 6.70 -11.95
C GLY A 80 6.05 5.66 -12.28
N ILE A 81 7.33 6.04 -12.31
CA ILE A 81 8.40 5.03 -12.47
C ILE A 81 8.54 4.20 -11.20
N LYS A 82 8.43 4.84 -10.03
CA LYS A 82 8.50 4.21 -8.71
C LYS A 82 7.36 4.71 -7.82
N ASP A 83 6.45 3.82 -7.53
CA ASP A 83 5.22 4.10 -6.79
C ASP A 83 5.25 3.35 -5.45
N THR A 84 5.10 4.09 -4.35
CA THR A 84 5.09 3.50 -3.00
C THR A 84 3.92 3.99 -2.16
N ALA A 85 3.02 3.08 -1.83
CA ALA A 85 1.92 3.31 -0.90
C ALA A 85 2.16 2.53 0.41
N LYS A 86 2.11 3.22 1.54
CA LYS A 86 2.21 2.61 2.87
C LYS A 86 1.08 3.05 3.80
N ALA A 87 0.31 2.08 4.29
CA ALA A 87 -0.54 2.21 5.47
C ALA A 87 0.12 1.42 6.62
N SER A 88 0.10 1.95 7.83
CA SER A 88 0.95 1.43 8.91
C SER A 88 0.15 0.83 10.07
N THR A 89 -0.76 1.59 10.70
CA THR A 89 -1.44 1.13 11.90
C THR A 89 -2.89 1.58 11.93
N GLY A 90 -3.82 0.63 11.99
CA GLY A 90 -5.22 0.98 12.21
C GLY A 90 -6.19 -0.18 12.31
N ILE A 91 -7.50 0.11 12.35
CA ILE A 91 -8.50 -0.97 12.23
C ILE A 91 -8.55 -1.47 10.78
N LYS A 92 -8.42 -0.56 9.82
CA LYS A 92 -8.45 -0.83 8.37
C LYS A 92 -7.33 -0.09 7.66
N ASP A 93 -6.35 -0.85 7.18
CA ASP A 93 -5.22 -0.31 6.44
C ASP A 93 -5.29 -0.68 4.97
N MET A 94 -5.22 0.33 4.10
CA MET A 94 -5.28 0.17 2.65
C MET A 94 -4.10 0.86 1.98
N ALA A 95 -3.27 0.08 1.30
CA ALA A 95 -2.22 0.58 0.43
C ALA A 95 -2.48 0.15 -1.02
N LYS A 96 -2.47 1.11 -1.95
CA LYS A 96 -2.62 0.84 -3.38
C LYS A 96 -1.55 1.57 -4.18
N ALA A 97 -0.79 0.81 -4.96
CA ALA A 97 0.02 1.29 -6.08
C ALA A 97 -0.62 0.76 -7.39
N SER A 98 -0.69 1.58 -8.43
CA SER A 98 -1.54 1.28 -9.59
C SER A 98 -0.77 1.05 -10.88
N THR A 99 0.13 1.96 -11.28
CA THR A 99 0.83 1.86 -12.56
C THR A 99 2.27 2.36 -12.42
N GLY A 100 3.24 1.53 -12.79
CA GLY A 100 4.61 1.99 -12.89
C GLY A 100 5.64 0.97 -13.34
N ILE A 101 6.92 1.32 -13.33
CA ILE A 101 7.98 0.30 -13.51
C ILE A 101 8.11 -0.54 -12.24
N LYS A 102 7.97 0.10 -11.07
CA LYS A 102 8.03 -0.55 -9.77
C LYS A 102 6.92 -0.02 -8.87
N ASP A 103 5.98 -0.89 -8.55
CA ASP A 103 4.85 -0.60 -7.67
C ASP A 103 5.02 -1.36 -6.35
N THR A 104 4.92 -0.64 -5.23
CA THR A 104 4.99 -1.22 -3.89
C THR A 104 3.84 -0.75 -3.03
N ALA A 105 3.03 -1.69 -2.57
CA ALA A 105 1.97 -1.45 -1.61
C ALA A 105 2.26 -2.24 -0.31
N LYS A 106 2.23 -1.55 0.83
CA LYS A 106 2.39 -2.16 2.15
C LYS A 106 1.28 -1.72 3.11
N ALA A 107 0.54 -2.68 3.64
CA ALA A 107 -0.28 -2.56 4.85
C ALA A 107 0.42 -3.36 5.96
N SER A 108 0.46 -2.82 7.18
CA SER A 108 1.36 -3.36 8.21
C SER A 108 0.63 -3.93 9.43
N THR A 109 -0.25 -3.18 10.08
CA THR A 109 -0.88 -3.62 11.32
C THR A 109 -2.33 -3.18 11.41
N GLY A 110 -3.26 -4.13 11.51
CA GLY A 110 -4.64 -3.80 11.81
C GLY A 110 -5.60 -4.97 11.96
N ILE A 111 -6.91 -4.73 12.05
CA ILE A 111 -7.89 -5.82 11.95
C ILE A 111 -7.97 -6.33 10.51
N LYS A 112 -7.90 -5.40 9.55
CA LYS A 112 -7.95 -5.70 8.12
C LYS A 112 -6.89 -4.91 7.38
N ASP A 113 -5.93 -5.63 6.83
CA ASP A 113 -4.85 -5.08 6.03
C ASP A 113 -5.03 -5.47 4.57
N THR A 114 -4.94 -4.49 3.67
CA THR A 114 -5.02 -4.72 2.23
C THR A 114 -3.93 -3.96 1.50
N ALA A 115 -3.10 -4.71 0.78
CA ALA A 115 -2.08 -4.18 -0.11
C ALA A 115 -2.37 -4.62 -1.55
N LYS A 116 -2.41 -3.67 -2.48
CA LYS A 116 -2.57 -3.93 -3.91
C LYS A 116 -1.52 -3.21 -4.74
N ALA A 117 -0.74 -3.96 -5.50
CA ALA A 117 0.04 -3.49 -6.64
C ALA A 117 -0.65 -4.03 -7.92
N SER A 118 -0.76 -3.20 -8.96
CA SER A 118 -1.66 -3.53 -10.08
C SER A 118 -0.94 -3.72 -11.41
N THR A 119 -0.09 -2.78 -11.85
CA THR A 119 0.52 -2.86 -13.17
C THR A 119 1.94 -2.35 -13.13
N GLY A 120 2.90 -3.21 -13.48
CA GLY A 120 4.26 -2.73 -13.69
C GLY A 120 5.27 -3.78 -14.07
N MET A 121 6.54 -3.41 -14.21
CA MET A 121 7.58 -4.44 -14.43
C MET A 121 7.78 -5.27 -13.15
N LYS A 122 7.66 -4.63 -11.98
CA LYS A 122 7.84 -5.25 -10.67
C LYS A 122 6.76 -4.78 -9.70
N ASP A 123 5.82 -5.67 -9.39
CA ASP A 123 4.73 -5.40 -8.47
C ASP A 123 4.94 -6.13 -7.14
N THR A 124 4.88 -5.39 -6.03
CA THR A 124 5.01 -5.95 -4.69
C THR A 124 3.87 -5.49 -3.79
N ALA A 125 3.09 -6.46 -3.31
CA ALA A 125 2.06 -6.24 -2.30
C ALA A 125 2.39 -7.01 -1.02
N LYS A 126 2.41 -6.32 0.11
CA LYS A 126 2.60 -6.92 1.43
C LYS A 126 1.51 -6.49 2.42
N ALA A 127 0.76 -7.44 2.93
CA ALA A 127 -0.03 -7.32 4.15
C ALA A 127 0.70 -8.11 5.25
N SER A 128 0.85 -7.53 6.44
CA SER A 128 1.78 -8.09 7.44
C SER A 128 1.06 -8.68 8.64
N THR A 129 0.21 -7.91 9.34
CA THR A 129 -0.36 -8.34 10.62
C THR A 129 -1.80 -7.89 10.78
N GLY A 130 -2.71 -8.86 10.89
CA GLY A 130 -4.08 -8.57 11.25
C GLY A 130 -5.01 -9.76 11.32
N MET A 131 -6.30 -9.55 11.61
CA MET A 131 -7.26 -10.66 11.55
C MET A 131 -7.46 -11.15 10.11
N LYS A 132 -7.40 -10.23 9.15
CA LYS A 132 -7.60 -10.49 7.72
C LYS A 132 -6.56 -9.73 6.89
N ASP A 133 -5.59 -10.45 6.36
CA ASP A 133 -4.54 -9.89 5.52
C ASP A 133 -4.77 -10.26 4.05
N THR A 134 -4.74 -9.26 3.17
CA THR A 134 -4.87 -9.47 1.73
C THR A 134 -3.77 -8.74 0.97
N ALA A 135 -2.94 -9.50 0.26
CA ALA A 135 -1.94 -8.99 -0.66
C ALA A 135 -2.28 -9.40 -2.09
N LYS A 136 -2.34 -8.44 -3.01
CA LYS A 136 -2.53 -8.70 -4.44
C LYS A 136 -1.49 -7.96 -5.29
N ALA A 137 -0.69 -8.70 -6.05
CA ALA A 137 0.08 -8.22 -7.20
C ALA A 137 -0.63 -8.74 -8.45
N SER A 138 -0.81 -7.91 -9.48
CA SER A 138 -1.79 -8.22 -10.52
C SER A 138 -1.25 -8.38 -11.93
N THR A 139 -0.29 -7.59 -12.41
CA THR A 139 0.21 -7.66 -13.78
C THR A 139 1.65 -7.14 -13.87
N GLY A 140 2.58 -7.97 -14.33
CA GLY A 140 3.95 -7.53 -14.53
C GLY A 140 4.96 -8.55 -15.00
N ILE A 141 6.25 -8.21 -15.06
CA ILE A 141 7.29 -9.24 -15.30
C ILE A 141 7.48 -10.09 -14.03
N LYS A 142 7.46 -9.43 -12.87
CA LYS A 142 7.65 -10.06 -11.57
C LYS A 142 6.62 -9.54 -10.57
N ASP A 143 5.76 -10.44 -10.14
CA ASP A 143 4.71 -10.14 -9.19
C ASP A 143 4.95 -10.88 -7.87
N THR A 144 4.86 -10.16 -6.77
CA THR A 144 5.04 -10.71 -5.43
C THR A 144 3.93 -10.25 -4.49
N ALA A 145 3.17 -11.21 -3.99
CA ALA A 145 2.16 -11.01 -2.97
C ALA A 145 2.53 -11.78 -1.70
N LYS A 146 2.58 -11.08 -0.57
CA LYS A 146 2.81 -11.70 0.75
C LYS A 146 1.77 -11.25 1.77
N ALA A 147 1.05 -12.21 2.34
CA ALA A 147 0.24 -12.05 3.55
C ALA A 147 0.91 -12.91 4.65
N SER A 148 1.07 -12.39 5.87
CA SER A 148 2.07 -12.96 6.79
C SER A 148 1.61 -13.38 8.16
N THR A 149 0.69 -12.70 8.83
CA THR A 149 0.26 -13.06 10.20
C THR A 149 -1.20 -12.67 10.42
N GLY A 150 -2.10 -13.67 10.48
CA GLY A 150 -3.50 -13.41 10.74
C GLY A 150 -4.40 -14.63 10.85
N ILE A 151 -5.69 -14.44 11.17
CA ILE A 151 -6.64 -15.56 11.14
C ILE A 151 -6.85 -16.04 9.69
N LYS A 152 -6.90 -15.10 8.75
CA LYS A 152 -7.10 -15.37 7.33
C LYS A 152 -6.14 -14.54 6.48
N ASP A 153 -5.19 -15.23 5.87
CA ASP A 153 -4.20 -14.62 4.99
C ASP A 153 -4.44 -15.01 3.54
N THR A 154 -4.49 -14.02 2.66
CA THR A 154 -4.67 -14.23 1.22
C THR A 154 -3.60 -13.50 0.44
N ALA A 155 -2.79 -14.27 -0.29
CA ALA A 155 -1.81 -13.75 -1.25
C ALA A 155 -2.18 -14.17 -2.67
N LYS A 156 -2.30 -13.20 -3.56
CA LYS A 156 -2.53 -13.45 -5.00
C LYS A 156 -1.51 -12.68 -5.84
N ALA A 157 -0.71 -13.41 -6.61
CA ALA A 157 0.09 -12.88 -7.71
C ALA A 157 -0.53 -13.35 -9.03
N SER A 158 -0.53 -12.53 -10.08
CA SER A 158 -1.20 -12.90 -11.34
C SER A 158 -0.52 -12.28 -12.55
N THR A 159 -0.59 -12.96 -13.68
CA THR A 159 -0.25 -12.45 -15.02
C THR A 159 1.13 -11.80 -15.10
N GLY A 160 2.16 -12.61 -14.84
CA GLY A 160 3.54 -12.20 -15.12
C GLY A 160 4.48 -13.32 -15.52
N ILE A 161 5.74 -13.02 -15.83
CA ILE A 161 6.73 -14.07 -16.16
C ILE A 161 7.06 -14.88 -14.89
N LYS A 162 7.12 -14.23 -13.73
CA LYS A 162 7.41 -14.83 -12.44
C LYS A 162 6.47 -14.32 -11.35
N ASP A 163 5.54 -15.18 -10.93
CA ASP A 163 4.56 -14.85 -9.91
C ASP A 163 4.86 -15.59 -8.61
N THR A 164 4.90 -14.86 -7.49
CA THR A 164 5.12 -15.43 -6.16
C THR A 164 4.01 -15.00 -5.21
N ALA A 165 3.25 -15.96 -4.71
CA ALA A 165 2.25 -15.76 -3.66
C ALA A 165 2.65 -16.54 -2.40
N LYS A 166 2.76 -15.84 -1.27
CA LYS A 166 3.00 -16.47 0.04
C LYS A 166 1.98 -16.00 1.08
N ALA A 167 1.22 -16.94 1.64
CA ALA A 167 0.42 -16.76 2.84
C ALA A 167 1.04 -17.63 3.95
N SER A 168 1.20 -17.13 5.17
CA SER A 168 1.85 -17.89 6.22
C SER A 168 1.28 -17.61 7.60
N THR A 169 1.35 -18.59 8.49
CA THR A 169 1.10 -18.48 9.94
C THR A 169 -0.36 -18.23 10.33
N GLY A 170 -1.28 -18.20 9.36
CA GLY A 170 -2.69 -18.09 9.66
C GLY A 170 -3.41 -19.42 9.81
N ILE A 171 -4.63 -19.33 10.34
CA ILE A 171 -5.53 -20.48 10.47
C ILE A 171 -6.06 -20.87 9.08
N LYS A 172 -6.35 -19.87 8.23
CA LYS A 172 -6.87 -20.04 6.87
C LYS A 172 -6.03 -19.29 5.85
N ASP A 173 -4.95 -19.93 5.41
CA ASP A 173 -4.02 -19.37 4.44
C ASP A 173 -4.36 -19.77 3.01
N MET A 174 -4.36 -18.79 2.11
CA MET A 174 -4.54 -19.00 0.68
C MET A 174 -3.47 -18.27 -0.13
N ALA A 175 -2.72 -19.02 -0.92
CA ALA A 175 -1.77 -18.48 -1.89
C ALA A 175 -2.18 -18.91 -3.31
N LYS A 176 -2.23 -17.96 -4.25
CA LYS A 176 -2.49 -18.22 -5.67
C LYS A 176 -1.50 -17.43 -6.53
N ALA A 177 -0.67 -18.12 -7.28
CA ALA A 177 0.09 -17.60 -8.42
C ALA A 177 -0.52 -18.23 -9.67
N ARG A 178 -0.77 -17.44 -10.72
CA ARG A 178 -1.42 -17.93 -11.94
C ARG A 178 -0.81 -17.26 -13.16
N THR A 179 -0.75 -18.01 -14.25
CA THR A 179 -0.47 -17.57 -15.63
C THR A 179 0.97 -17.16 -15.93
N GLY A 180 1.91 -17.43 -15.02
CA GLY A 180 3.32 -17.18 -15.28
C GLY A 180 4.13 -18.40 -15.65
N MET A 181 5.26 -18.14 -16.31
CA MET A 181 6.21 -19.17 -16.71
C MET A 181 6.87 -19.84 -15.49
N LYS A 182 7.00 -19.09 -14.38
CA LYS A 182 7.56 -19.55 -13.11
C LYS A 182 6.70 -19.10 -11.93
N ASP A 183 5.63 -19.85 -11.68
CA ASP A 183 4.69 -19.59 -10.60
C ASP A 183 5.07 -20.32 -9.31
N THR A 184 4.98 -19.61 -8.19
CA THR A 184 5.18 -20.18 -6.84
C THR A 184 4.07 -19.73 -5.91
N ALA A 185 3.31 -20.69 -5.38
CA ALA A 185 2.30 -20.45 -4.36
C ALA A 185 2.62 -21.28 -3.11
N LYS A 186 2.77 -20.61 -1.96
CA LYS A 186 2.96 -21.28 -0.67
C LYS A 186 1.96 -20.75 0.35
N ALA A 187 1.10 -21.63 0.85
CA ALA A 187 0.28 -21.41 2.03
C ALA A 187 0.79 -22.31 3.14
N SER A 188 1.04 -21.78 4.34
CA SER A 188 1.47 -22.59 5.49
C SER A 188 0.58 -22.28 6.69
N THR A 189 -0.40 -23.14 6.93
CA THR A 189 -1.27 -23.04 8.09
C THR A 189 -0.47 -23.22 9.37
N GLY A 190 -0.62 -22.30 10.31
CA GLY A 190 -0.15 -22.53 11.68
C GLY A 190 -1.02 -23.62 12.31
N HIS A 191 -0.43 -24.76 12.70
CA HIS A 191 -1.10 -25.63 13.65
C HIS A 191 -1.14 -24.86 14.98
N GLY A 192 -2.32 -24.44 15.41
CA GLY A 192 -2.50 -23.99 16.79
C GLY A 192 -2.16 -25.16 17.70
N GLN A 193 -0.96 -25.15 18.28
CA GLN A 193 -0.73 -25.86 19.53
C GLN A 193 -1.55 -25.08 20.57
N GLY A 194 -2.43 -25.80 21.27
CA GLY A 194 -3.29 -25.26 22.32
C GLY A 194 -2.52 -24.71 23.50
#